data_AF-A0A7S3P1S4-F1
#
_entry.id   AF-A0A7S3P1S4-F1
#
_cell.length_a   1.000
_cell.length_b   1.000
_cell.length_c   1.000
_cell.angle_alpha   90.00
_cell.angle_beta   90.00
_cell.angle_gamma   90.00
#
_symmetry.space_group_name_H-M   'P 1'
#
loop_
_entity.id
_entity.type
_entity.pdbx_description
1 polymer ?
#
loop_
_entity_poly.entity_id
_entity_poly.type
_entity_poly.pdbx_seq_one_letter_code
_entity_poly.pdbx_strand_id
1 'polypeptide(L)'
;DEFDVFWSDLPCSTEKLSKMKNYQKLNHFPSMYQICRKNLLAKNLKKMEKMFPSEYKITPKTWIMPHEYSELKAFVTQKKVVSMIVKPEASAQGRGIFIT
;
A
#
# COMPACT_ATOMS: atom_id res chain seq x y z
N ASP A 1 12.67 8.57 -27.94
CA ASP A 1 13.23 9.82 -27.37
C ASP A 1 14.57 9.56 -26.73
N GLU A 2 15.54 10.39 -27.05
CA GLU A 2 16.86 10.38 -26.42
C GLU A 2 16.80 11.25 -25.16
N PHE A 3 17.09 10.66 -24.00
CA PHE A 3 17.15 11.36 -22.72
C PHE A 3 18.10 10.63 -21.78
N ASP A 4 18.74 11.38 -20.89
CA ASP A 4 19.52 10.82 -19.76
C ASP A 4 18.65 10.63 -18.52
N VAL A 5 17.72 11.56 -18.26
CA VAL A 5 16.82 11.54 -17.11
C VAL A 5 15.37 11.67 -17.57
N PHE A 6 14.52 10.75 -17.13
CA PHE A 6 13.08 10.82 -17.29
C PHE A 6 12.42 11.03 -15.93
N TRP A 7 11.93 12.24 -15.69
CA TRP A 7 11.18 12.58 -14.49
C TRP A 7 9.68 12.54 -14.78
N SER A 8 8.93 11.80 -13.98
CA SER A 8 7.47 11.66 -14.12
C SER A 8 6.83 11.75 -12.75
N ASP A 9 5.62 12.29 -12.70
CA ASP A 9 4.78 12.24 -11.50
C ASP A 9 4.09 10.87 -11.34
N LEU A 10 3.94 10.15 -12.45
CA LEU A 10 3.30 8.83 -12.50
C LEU A 10 4.33 7.70 -12.61
N PRO A 11 4.01 6.50 -12.07
CA PRO A 11 4.83 5.31 -12.27
C PRO A 11 5.01 4.98 -13.75
N CYS A 12 6.22 4.56 -14.11
CA CYS A 12 6.55 4.09 -15.44
C CYS A 12 6.05 2.64 -15.66
N SER A 13 5.50 2.34 -16.85
CA SER A 13 5.09 0.98 -17.18
C SER A 13 6.30 0.05 -17.30
N THR A 14 6.13 -1.22 -16.95
CA THR A 14 7.20 -2.23 -17.08
C THR A 14 7.69 -2.37 -18.51
N GLU A 15 6.80 -2.22 -19.50
CA GLU A 15 7.16 -2.23 -20.93
C GLU A 15 8.06 -1.06 -21.32
N LYS A 16 7.81 0.15 -20.80
CA LYS A 16 8.68 1.30 -21.05
C LYS A 16 10.02 1.09 -20.36
N LEU A 17 10.01 0.62 -19.12
CA LEU A 17 11.22 0.31 -18.35
C LEU A 17 12.11 -0.72 -19.07
N SER A 18 11.53 -1.77 -19.65
CA SER A 18 12.31 -2.81 -20.34
C SER A 18 13.00 -2.33 -21.62
N LYS A 19 12.54 -1.21 -22.19
CA LYS A 19 13.11 -0.60 -23.39
C LYS A 19 14.16 0.47 -23.09
N MET A 20 14.40 0.80 -21.81
CA MET A 20 15.37 1.80 -21.41
C MET A 20 16.81 1.29 -21.55
N LYS A 21 17.72 2.18 -21.95
CA LYS A 21 19.17 1.90 -22.00
C LYS A 21 19.80 2.11 -20.62
N ASN A 22 20.93 1.45 -20.37
CA ASN A 22 21.61 1.44 -19.06
C ASN A 22 21.99 2.82 -18.50
N TYR A 23 22.27 3.79 -19.37
CA TYR A 23 22.61 5.15 -18.96
C TYR A 23 21.37 5.95 -18.51
N GLN A 24 20.18 5.57 -18.97
CA GLN A 24 18.95 6.30 -18.70
C GLN A 24 18.49 6.10 -17.25
N LYS A 25 18.09 7.19 -16.62
CA LYS A 25 17.61 7.22 -15.23
C LYS A 25 16.17 7.68 -15.16
N LEU A 26 15.51 7.26 -14.09
CA LEU A 26 14.11 7.58 -13.82
C LEU A 26 13.87 7.67 -12.31
N ASN A 27 12.87 8.43 -11.90
CA ASN A 27 12.60 8.76 -10.50
C ASN A 27 11.64 7.80 -9.76
N HIS A 28 11.34 6.62 -10.32
CA HIS A 28 10.34 5.66 -9.81
C HIS A 28 10.77 4.19 -9.93
N PHE A 29 11.11 3.54 -8.83
CA PHE A 29 11.40 2.09 -8.91
C PHE A 29 10.19 1.27 -9.36
N PRO A 30 10.38 0.24 -10.21
CA PRO A 30 9.32 -0.71 -10.52
C PRO A 30 8.80 -1.37 -9.24
N SER A 31 7.52 -1.74 -9.23
CA SER A 31 6.87 -2.43 -8.10
C SER A 31 6.78 -1.66 -6.79
N MET A 32 7.12 -0.36 -6.76
CA MET A 32 7.02 0.48 -5.56
C MET A 32 5.58 0.57 -5.00
N TYR A 33 4.57 0.30 -5.84
CA TYR A 33 3.18 0.17 -5.43
C TYR A 33 2.94 -0.86 -4.30
N GLN A 34 3.85 -1.81 -4.08
CA GLN A 34 3.80 -2.78 -2.97
C GLN A 34 3.81 -2.12 -1.59
N ILE A 35 4.42 -0.94 -1.47
CA ILE A 35 4.43 -0.16 -0.22
C ILE A 35 3.65 1.15 -0.34
N CYS A 36 3.42 1.67 -1.55
CA CYS A 36 2.66 2.91 -1.75
C CYS A 36 1.14 2.72 -1.78
N ARG A 37 0.62 1.55 -2.17
CA ARG A 37 -0.82 1.26 -2.11
C ARG A 37 -1.20 0.72 -0.75
N LYS A 38 -2.25 1.27 -0.13
CA LYS A 38 -2.58 0.97 1.28
C LYS A 38 -2.90 -0.50 1.54
N ASN A 39 -3.60 -1.15 0.61
CA ASN A 39 -3.93 -2.58 0.71
C ASN A 39 -2.70 -3.47 0.61
N LEU A 40 -1.79 -3.18 -0.32
CA LEU A 40 -0.55 -3.95 -0.47
C LEU A 40 0.42 -3.68 0.68
N LEU A 41 0.51 -2.43 1.14
CA LEU A 41 1.26 -2.08 2.34
C LEU A 41 0.74 -2.87 3.55
N ALA A 42 -0.57 -2.88 3.79
CA ALA A 42 -1.17 -3.64 4.89
C ALA A 42 -0.88 -5.15 4.76
N LYS A 43 -1.00 -5.72 3.56
CA LYS A 43 -0.69 -7.14 3.31
C LYS A 43 0.78 -7.45 3.61
N ASN A 44 1.70 -6.62 3.14
CA ASN A 44 3.13 -6.82 3.32
C ASN A 44 3.54 -6.62 4.78
N LEU A 45 3.02 -5.61 5.47
CA LEU A 45 3.27 -5.37 6.89
C LEU A 45 2.74 -6.52 7.76
N LYS A 46 1.54 -7.04 7.49
CA LYS A 46 1.04 -8.26 8.17
C LYS A 46 1.97 -9.46 7.97
N LYS A 47 2.55 -9.62 6.79
CA LYS A 47 3.53 -10.69 6.53
C LYS A 47 4.80 -10.48 7.36
N MET A 48 5.29 -9.23 7.43
CA MET A 48 6.48 -8.90 8.22
C MET A 48 6.24 -9.06 9.71
N GLU A 49 5.11 -8.61 10.25
CA GLU A 49 4.73 -8.82 11.66
C GLU A 49 4.68 -10.29 12.05
N LYS A 50 4.23 -11.18 11.16
CA LYS A 50 4.26 -12.63 11.41
C LYS A 50 5.67 -13.21 11.46
N MET A 51 6.59 -12.69 10.65
CA MET A 51 7.99 -13.18 10.60
C MET A 51 8.87 -12.56 11.68
N PHE A 52 8.58 -11.31 12.04
CA PHE A 52 9.42 -10.43 12.87
C PHE A 52 8.52 -9.64 13.86
N PRO A 53 7.88 -10.33 14.82
CA PRO A 53 6.85 -9.72 15.67
C PRO A 53 7.38 -8.65 16.62
N SER A 54 8.63 -8.72 17.05
CA SER A 54 9.27 -7.69 17.88
C SER A 54 9.55 -6.40 17.11
N GLU A 55 9.91 -6.51 15.84
CA GLU A 55 10.35 -5.37 15.01
C GLU A 55 9.17 -4.71 14.27
N TYR A 56 8.11 -5.45 13.95
CA TYR A 56 7.00 -4.98 13.11
C TYR A 56 5.70 -4.70 13.86
N LYS A 57 5.75 -4.57 15.19
CA LYS A 57 4.65 -4.05 16.02
C LYS A 57 4.51 -2.53 15.93
N ILE A 58 4.58 -1.99 14.72
CA ILE A 58 4.59 -0.55 14.41
C ILE A 58 3.38 -0.13 13.57
N THR A 59 2.45 -1.06 13.31
CA THR A 59 1.37 -0.85 12.34
C THR A 59 0.01 -1.05 13.01
N PRO A 60 -1.00 -0.20 12.73
CA PRO A 60 -2.33 -0.40 13.27
C PRO A 60 -2.97 -1.63 12.64
N LYS A 61 -3.78 -2.35 13.43
CA LYS A 61 -4.55 -3.49 12.92
C LYS A 61 -5.43 -3.03 11.77
N THR A 62 -5.24 -3.66 10.61
CA THR A 62 -5.85 -3.26 9.34
C THR A 62 -6.55 -4.45 8.72
N TRP A 63 -7.68 -4.24 8.05
CA TRP A 63 -8.39 -5.28 7.29
C TRP A 63 -8.60 -4.82 5.84
N ILE A 64 -8.39 -5.73 4.90
CA ILE A 64 -8.51 -5.54 3.46
C ILE A 64 -9.86 -6.10 3.03
N MET A 65 -10.76 -5.19 2.70
CA MET A 65 -12.11 -5.50 2.26
C MET A 65 -12.12 -5.83 0.75
N PRO A 66 -13.01 -6.73 0.28
CA PRO A 66 -14.00 -7.49 1.05
C PRO A 66 -13.45 -8.76 1.71
N HIS A 67 -12.20 -9.15 1.40
CA HIS A 67 -11.63 -10.46 1.76
C HIS A 67 -11.56 -10.74 3.26
N GLU A 68 -11.31 -9.73 4.09
CA GLU A 68 -11.13 -9.88 5.54
C GLU A 68 -12.35 -9.38 6.35
N TYR A 69 -13.54 -9.32 5.71
CA TYR A 69 -14.76 -8.82 6.35
C TYR A 69 -15.21 -9.67 7.56
N SER A 70 -15.12 -10.99 7.46
CA SER A 70 -15.51 -11.90 8.54
C SER A 70 -14.68 -11.65 9.81
N GLU A 71 -13.37 -11.48 9.66
CA GLU A 71 -12.45 -11.16 10.75
C GLU A 71 -12.74 -9.79 11.37
N LEU A 72 -13.03 -8.78 10.52
CA LEU A 72 -13.42 -7.46 10.97
C LEU A 72 -14.71 -7.53 11.80
N LYS A 73 -15.73 -8.23 11.29
CA LYS A 73 -17.02 -8.41 11.98
C LYS A 73 -16.85 -9.10 13.33
N ALA A 74 -16.02 -10.13 13.41
CA ALA A 74 -15.70 -10.80 14.67
C ALA A 74 -15.02 -9.85 15.66
N PHE A 75 -14.05 -9.05 15.19
CA PHE A 75 -13.33 -8.09 16.03
C PHE A 75 -14.24 -7.01 16.61
N VAL A 76 -15.11 -6.41 15.79
CA VAL A 76 -16.04 -5.36 16.22
C VAL A 76 -17.07 -5.90 17.20
N THR A 77 -17.59 -7.12 16.98
CA THR A 77 -18.55 -7.76 17.90
C THR A 77 -17.96 -8.00 19.29
N GLN A 78 -16.66 -8.26 19.40
CA GLN A 78 -15.98 -8.52 20.67
C GLN A 78 -15.69 -7.24 21.48
N LYS A 79 -15.73 -6.06 20.87
CA LYS A 79 -15.28 -4.81 21.48
C LYS A 79 -16.46 -3.83 21.59
N LYS A 80 -16.76 -3.36 22.82
CA LYS A 80 -17.92 -2.47 23.08
C LYS A 80 -17.89 -1.14 22.32
N VAL A 81 -16.70 -0.55 22.13
CA VAL A 81 -16.51 0.70 21.37
C VAL A 81 -15.19 0.62 20.63
N VAL A 82 -15.23 0.75 19.30
CA VAL A 82 -14.05 0.82 18.44
C VAL A 82 -14.30 1.88 17.38
N SER A 83 -13.49 2.94 17.38
CA SER A 83 -13.43 3.86 16.24
C SER A 83 -12.51 3.27 15.17
N MET A 84 -12.99 3.22 13.94
CA MET A 84 -12.28 2.72 12.77
C MET A 84 -12.15 3.81 11.72
N ILE A 85 -11.04 3.80 11.00
CA ILE A 85 -10.80 4.69 9.86
C ILE A 85 -10.82 3.88 8.57
N VAL A 86 -11.79 4.16 7.70
CA VAL A 86 -11.91 3.51 6.40
C VAL A 86 -11.18 4.36 5.37
N LYS A 87 -10.40 3.71 4.49
CA LYS A 87 -9.56 4.39 3.49
C LYS A 87 -9.64 3.67 2.15
N PRO A 88 -9.72 4.39 1.01
CA PRO A 88 -9.60 3.77 -0.31
C PRO A 88 -8.18 3.26 -0.56
N GLU A 89 -8.07 2.16 -1.31
CA GLU A 89 -6.79 1.48 -1.56
C GLU A 89 -5.75 2.34 -2.30
N ALA A 90 -6.16 3.00 -3.37
CA ALA A 90 -5.30 3.74 -4.31
C ALA A 90 -5.76 5.19 -4.50
N SER A 91 -6.07 5.89 -3.41
CA SER A 91 -6.42 7.32 -3.39
C SER A 91 -5.47 8.12 -2.51
N ALA A 92 -5.48 9.45 -2.65
CA ALA A 92 -4.65 10.40 -1.93
C ALA A 92 -5.47 11.59 -1.41
N GLN A 93 -4.82 12.47 -0.64
CA GLN A 93 -5.38 13.74 -0.15
C GLN A 93 -6.63 13.58 0.74
N GLY A 94 -6.73 12.47 1.48
CA GLY A 94 -7.86 12.22 2.37
C GLY A 94 -9.20 11.91 1.68
N ARG A 95 -9.26 11.93 0.35
CA ARG A 95 -10.50 11.66 -0.38
C ARG A 95 -11.01 10.24 -0.14
N GLY A 96 -12.29 10.14 0.22
CA GLY A 96 -12.97 8.88 0.51
C GLY A 96 -12.63 8.28 1.88
N ILE A 97 -11.88 8.99 2.73
CA ILE A 97 -11.67 8.57 4.12
C ILE A 97 -12.89 8.95 4.96
N PHE A 98 -13.32 8.04 5.81
CA PHE A 98 -14.33 8.31 6.83
C PHE A 98 -14.04 7.52 8.11
N ILE A 99 -14.63 7.96 9.22
CA ILE A 99 -14.53 7.31 10.53
C ILE A 99 -15.88 6.66 10.83
N THR A 100 -15.86 5.44 11.39
CA THR A 100 -17.05 4.69 11.81
C THR A 100 -16.81 3.93 13.11
#